data_AF-A0A2J5QBR1-F1
#
_entry.id   AF-A0A2J5QBR1-F1
#
_cell.length_a   1.000
_cell.length_b   1.000
_cell.length_c   1.000
_cell.angle_alpha   90.00
_cell.angle_beta   90.00
_cell.angle_gamma   90.00
#
_symmetry.space_group_name_H-M   'P 1'
#
loop_
_entity.id
_entity.type
_entity.pdbx_description
1 polymer ?
#
loop_
_entity_poly.entity_id
_entity_poly.type
_entity_poly.pdbx_seq_one_letter_code
_entity_poly.pdbx_strand_id
1 'polypeptide(L)' 'MCAVLGSGQNGARRVRREALLFFSERAALWPLQAKAFLFIHRVAEDKDPLWNEMNRAIKNGG' A
#
# COMPACT_ATOMS: atom_id res chain seq x y z
N MET A 1 -23.80 15.09 8.66
CA MET A 1 -23.08 13.82 8.91
C MET A 1 -21.59 14.12 8.86
N CYS A 2 -20.92 14.16 10.01
CA CYS A 2 -19.47 14.38 10.09
C CYS A 2 -18.73 13.11 9.65
N ALA A 3 -17.80 13.26 8.70
CA ALA A 3 -16.87 12.21 8.33
C ALA A 3 -15.93 11.96 9.53
N VAL A 4 -15.86 10.71 9.99
CA VAL A 4 -14.88 10.29 11.00
C VAL A 4 -13.49 10.40 10.35
N LEU A 5 -12.75 11.44 10.72
CA LEU A 5 -11.30 11.49 10.56
C LEU A 5 -10.73 10.41 11.49
N GLY A 6 -10.38 9.25 10.93
CA GLY A 6 -9.71 8.19 11.67
C GLY A 6 -8.32 8.65 12.12
N SER A 7 -8.25 9.29 13.29
CA SER A 7 -6.99 9.60 13.96
C SER A 7 -6.55 8.37 14.76
N GLY A 8 -5.76 7.51 14.12
CA GLY A 8 -5.17 6.30 14.72
C GLY A 8 -5.27 5.06 13.83
N GLN A 9 -4.41 4.06 14.05
CA GLN A 9 -4.42 2.79 13.30
C GLN A 9 -5.59 1.85 13.68
N ASN A 10 -6.37 2.21 14.71
CA ASN A 10 -7.41 1.39 15.35
C ASN A 10 -8.64 1.09 14.48
N GLY A 11 -8.58 1.34 13.18
CA GLY A 11 -9.65 1.07 12.21
C GLY A 11 -9.14 0.67 10.82
N ALA A 12 -7.86 0.29 10.69
CA ALA A 12 -7.28 -0.11 9.41
C ALA A 12 -7.98 -1.35 8.84
N ARG A 13 -8.76 -1.18 7.78
CA ARG A 13 -9.45 -2.25 7.06
C ARG A 13 -8.93 -2.33 5.63
N ARG A 14 -8.75 -3.55 5.12
CA ARG A 14 -8.44 -3.77 3.71
C ARG A 14 -9.64 -3.38 2.84
N VAL A 15 -9.44 -2.38 1.99
CA VAL A 15 -10.44 -1.89 1.02
C VAL A 15 -10.23 -2.59 -0.32
N ARG A 16 -11.34 -2.86 -1.04
CA ARG A 16 -11.28 -3.38 -2.41
C ARG A 16 -10.65 -2.35 -3.34
N ARG A 17 -9.76 -2.78 -4.22
CA ARG A 17 -9.05 -1.92 -5.17
C ARG A 17 -8.87 -2.64 -6.49
N GLU A 18 -8.84 -1.87 -7.56
CA GLU A 18 -8.43 -2.33 -8.88
C GLU A 18 -6.95 -1.99 -9.08
N ALA A 19 -6.21 -2.90 -9.73
CA ALA A 19 -4.79 -2.74 -10.00
C ALA A 19 -4.55 -2.87 -11.50
N LEU A 20 -3.84 -1.90 -12.07
CA LEU A 20 -3.42 -1.91 -13.47
C LEU A 20 -1.89 -1.97 -13.51
N LEU A 21 -1.36 -2.99 -14.17
CA LEU A 21 0.07 -3.14 -14.42
C LEU A 21 0.35 -2.60 -15.83
N PHE A 22 1.16 -1.55 -15.93
CA PHE A 22 1.47 -0.93 -17.21
C PHE A 22 2.75 -1.51 -17.82
N PHE A 23 3.80 -1.70 -17.01
CA PHE A 23 5.11 -2.27 -17.39
C PHE A 23 5.80 -2.87 -16.16
N SER A 24 6.95 -3.54 -16.32
CA SER A 24 7.75 -4.11 -15.21
C SER A 24 8.08 -3.09 -14.10
N GLU A 25 8.00 -1.79 -14.39
CA GLU A 25 8.39 -0.71 -13.49
C GLU A 25 7.24 0.20 -13.05
N ARG A 26 6.00 -0.01 -13.53
CA ARG A 26 4.88 0.91 -13.27
C ARG A 26 3.57 0.18 -13.00
N ALA A 27 2.91 0.58 -11.91
CA ALA A 27 1.58 0.13 -11.54
C ALA A 27 0.69 1.32 -11.17
N ALA A 28 -0.62 1.18 -11.34
CA ALA A 28 -1.59 2.07 -10.73
C ALA A 28 -2.59 1.30 -9.88
N LEU A 29 -3.07 1.96 -8.83
CA LEU A 29 -4.08 1.45 -7.91
C LEU A 29 -5.23 2.43 -7.80
N TRP A 30 -6.44 1.90 -7.93
CA TRP A 30 -7.68 2.63 -7.69
C TRP A 30 -8.45 1.96 -6.54
N PRO A 31 -8.41 2.49 -5.31
CA PRO A 31 -9.26 2.01 -4.23
C PRO A 31 -10.72 2.37 -4.51
N LEU A 32 -11.63 1.39 -4.57
CA LEU A 32 -13.02 1.61 -4.99
C LEU A 32 -13.80 2.55 -4.07
N GLN A 33 -13.41 2.62 -2.79
CA GLN A 33 -14.08 3.42 -1.76
C GLN A 33 -13.42 4.79 -1.54
N ALA A 34 -12.29 5.05 -2.21
CA ALA A 34 -11.62 6.34 -2.15
C ALA A 34 -11.69 6.99 -3.53
N LYS A 35 -12.02 8.28 -3.59
CA LYS A 35 -11.91 9.07 -4.82
C LYS A 35 -10.44 9.45 -5.07
N ALA A 36 -9.57 8.46 -5.07
CA ALA A 36 -8.13 8.60 -5.13
C ALA A 36 -7.55 7.65 -6.18
N PHE A 37 -6.53 8.12 -6.88
CA PHE A 37 -5.78 7.33 -7.85
C PHE A 37 -4.30 7.39 -7.52
N LEU A 38 -3.66 6.24 -7.41
CA LEU A 38 -2.27 6.11 -6.97
C LEU A 38 -1.43 5.54 -8.10
N PHE A 39 -0.35 6.23 -8.44
CA PHE A 39 0.68 5.73 -9.34
C PHE A 39 1.90 5.28 -8.53
N ILE A 40 2.42 4.10 -8.86
CA ILE A 40 3.58 3.50 -8.21
C ILE A 40 4.64 3.26 -9.28
N HIS A 41 5.83 3.81 -9.04
CA HIS A 41 7.02 3.62 -9.85
C HIS A 41 8.01 2.73 -9.10
N ARG A 42 8.58 1.75 -9.79
CA ARG A 42 9.68 0.94 -9.26
C ARG A 42 10.92 1.82 -9.16
N VAL A 43 11.49 1.93 -7.96
CA VAL A 43 12.70 2.74 -7.70
C VAL A 43 13.96 1.88 -7.63
N ALA A 44 13.83 0.59 -7.30
CA ALA A 44 14.94 -0.35 -7.24
C ALA A 44 14.50 -1.76 -7.68
N GLU A 45 15.46 -2.54 -8.16
CA GLU A 45 15.30 -3.99 -8.38
C GLU A 45 15.15 -4.73 -7.04
N ASP A 46 14.49 -5.89 -7.06
CA ASP A 46 14.26 -6.70 -5.87
C ASP A 46 15.61 -7.27 -5.41
N LYS A 47 16.14 -6.73 -4.31
CA LYS A 47 17.45 -7.11 -3.78
C LYS A 47 17.37 -7.22 -2.27
N ASP A 48 16.76 -8.29 -1.75
CA ASP A 48 17.29 -8.96 -0.55
C ASP A 48 16.48 -10.24 -0.21
N PRO A 49 17.12 -11.41 -0.04
CA PRO A 49 16.49 -12.57 0.60
C PRO A 49 15.95 -12.28 2.02
N LEU A 50 16.55 -11.33 2.74
CA LEU A 50 16.15 -10.92 4.10
C LEU A 50 14.96 -9.95 4.13
N TRP A 51 14.46 -9.52 2.96
CA TRP A 51 13.39 -8.52 2.84
C TRP A 51 12.14 -8.87 3.64
N ASN A 52 11.76 -10.15 3.66
CA ASN A 52 10.57 -10.60 4.40
C ASN A 52 10.75 -10.52 5.91
N GLU A 53 11.95 -10.82 6.42
CA GLU A 53 12.26 -10.76 7.84
C GLU A 53 12.33 -9.31 8.34
N MET A 54 13.01 -8.44 7.60
CA MET A 54 13.03 -7.00 7.87
C MET A 54 11.63 -6.40 7.89
N ASN A 55 10.79 -6.73 6.90
CA ASN A 55 9.41 -6.23 6.85
C ASN A 55 8.56 -6.73 8.02
N ARG A 56 8.81 -7.96 8.50
CA ARG A 56 8.12 -8.49 9.67
C ARG A 56 8.51 -7.75 10.94
N ALA A 57 9.80 -7.48 11.13
CA ALA A 57 10.31 -6.72 12.27
C ALA A 57 9.72 -5.30 12.30
N ILE A 58 9.75 -4.59 11.17
CA ILE A 58 9.20 -3.22 11.05
C ILE A 58 7.70 -3.19 11.37
N LYS A 59 6.93 -4.16 10.87
CA LYS A 59 5.48 -4.22 11.10
C LYS A 59 5.12 -4.52 12.56
N ASN A 60 5.97 -5.25 13.27
CA ASN A 60 5.72 -5.66 14.64
C ASN A 60 6.34 -4.71 15.68
N GLY A 61 7.01 -3.63 15.24
CA GLY A 61 7.49 -2.56 16.11
C GLY A 61 8.97 -2.62 16.50
N GLY A 62 9.78 -3.50 15.88
CA GLY A 62 11.20 -3.67 16.22
C GLY A 62 11.41 -4.46 17.50
#